data_AF-A0A7C9F2E9-F1
#
_entry.id   AF-A0A7C9F2E9-F1
#
_cell.length_a   1.000
_cell.length_b   1.000
_cell.length_c   1.000
_cell.angle_alpha   90.00
_cell.angle_beta   90.00
_cell.angle_gamma   90.00
#
_symmetry.space_group_name_H-M   'P 1'
#
loop_
_entity.id
_entity.type
_entity.pdbx_description
1 polymer ?
#
loop_
_entity_poly.entity_id
_entity_poly.type
_entity_poly.pdbx_seq_one_letter_code
_entity_poly.pdbx_strand_id
1 'polypeptide(L)'
;DFPWQVRVEVDGVEIEVPEDAEGILVANIGSYMGGVDLWHNEDENFDNFDPQSMHDKVLEVVSVSGTWHLGKLQVGLSRAQRLAQGQKIKIQLFASLPVQIDGEPWLQQPCTLYISHHSQAFMLKRAAAEPLGHAAAILTDVLENAESGHVINASQKRALLQEMALRLST
;
A
#
# COMPACT_ATOMS: atom_id res chain seq x y z
N ASP A 1 19.93 17.96 4.28
CA ASP A 1 20.11 18.68 2.99
C ASP A 1 19.24 18.19 1.85
N PHE A 2 18.81 16.93 1.86
CA PHE A 2 18.01 16.33 0.79
C PHE A 2 16.82 17.20 0.29
N PRO A 3 15.98 17.83 1.15
CA PRO A 3 14.82 18.61 0.68
C PRO A 3 15.19 19.82 -0.20
N TRP A 4 16.41 20.34 -0.07
CA TRP A 4 16.91 21.46 -0.88
C TRP A 4 17.55 21.00 -2.19
N GLN A 5 17.84 19.71 -2.32
CA GLN A 5 18.48 19.09 -3.48
C GLN A 5 17.48 18.43 -4.43
N VAL A 6 16.19 18.41 -4.06
CA VAL A 6 15.12 17.78 -4.84
C VAL A 6 13.91 18.71 -4.96
N ARG A 7 13.26 18.68 -6.13
CA ARG A 7 11.92 19.25 -6.34
C ARG A 7 11.03 18.18 -6.96
N VAL A 8 9.80 18.07 -6.46
CA VAL A 8 8.83 17.08 -6.90
C VAL A 8 7.61 17.81 -7.45
N GLU A 9 7.16 17.40 -8.62
CA GLU A 9 5.95 17.88 -9.26
C GLU A 9 5.10 16.66 -9.65
N VAL A 10 3.80 16.71 -9.33
CA VAL A 10 2.83 15.66 -9.63
C VAL A 10 1.67 16.27 -10.40
N ASP A 11 1.45 15.77 -11.62
CA ASP A 11 0.41 16.26 -12.53
C ASP A 11 0.40 17.79 -12.73
N GLY A 12 1.59 18.41 -12.72
CA GLY A 12 1.78 19.85 -12.89
C GLY A 12 1.72 20.67 -11.60
N VAL A 13 1.50 20.04 -10.45
CA VAL A 13 1.46 20.68 -9.13
C VAL A 13 2.76 20.41 -8.38
N GLU A 14 3.43 21.46 -7.92
CA GLU A 14 4.61 21.33 -7.08
C GLU A 14 4.22 20.77 -5.71
N ILE A 15 4.95 19.75 -5.26
CA ILE A 15 4.72 19.06 -3.99
C ILE A 15 5.80 19.46 -3.00
N GLU A 16 5.39 19.87 -1.81
CA GLU A 16 6.31 20.21 -0.73
C GLU A 16 7.00 18.96 -0.20
N VAL A 17 8.34 18.96 -0.24
CA VAL A 17 9.17 17.90 0.35
C VAL A 17 9.43 18.28 1.81
N PRO A 18 9.04 17.45 2.81
CA PRO A 18 9.24 17.76 4.22
C PRO A 18 10.71 18.04 4.57
N GLU A 19 10.95 18.94 5.51
CA GLU A 19 12.32 19.34 5.92
C GLU A 19 13.13 18.19 6.53
N ASP A 20 12.45 17.21 7.14
CA ASP A 20 13.05 16.01 7.74
C ASP A 20 13.15 14.83 6.76
N ALA A 21 12.72 15.00 5.50
CA ALA A 21 12.83 13.95 4.49
C ALA A 21 14.29 13.67 4.13
N GLU A 22 14.66 12.39 4.14
CA GLU A 22 15.95 11.88 3.65
C GLU A 22 15.82 11.14 2.31
N GLY A 23 14.59 10.92 1.84
CA GLY A 23 14.33 10.28 0.56
C GLY A 23 12.90 10.48 0.07
N ILE A 24 12.72 10.31 -1.25
CA ILE A 24 11.42 10.23 -1.92
C ILE A 24 11.30 8.84 -2.54
N LEU A 25 10.14 8.21 -2.40
CA LEU A 25 9.80 6.97 -3.08
C LEU A 25 8.60 7.22 -3.98
N VAL A 26 8.66 6.64 -5.17
CA VAL A 26 7.54 6.57 -6.11
C VAL A 26 7.18 5.10 -6.25
N ALA A 27 5.96 4.73 -5.86
CA ALA A 27 5.50 3.35 -5.86
C ALA A 27 4.36 3.16 -6.88
N ASN A 28 4.39 2.02 -7.57
CA ASN A 28 3.30 1.53 -8.43
C ASN A 28 2.56 0.33 -7.82
N ILE A 29 3.19 -0.36 -6.86
CA ILE A 29 2.62 -1.48 -6.13
C ILE A 29 2.56 -1.13 -4.64
N GLY A 30 1.54 -1.62 -3.94
CA GLY A 30 1.33 -1.34 -2.51
C GLY A 30 2.31 -2.03 -1.55
N SER A 31 3.44 -2.54 -2.03
CA SER A 31 4.42 -3.22 -1.19
C SER A 31 5.85 -2.83 -1.54
N TYR A 32 6.64 -2.49 -0.53
CA TYR A 32 8.05 -2.12 -0.62
C TYR A 32 8.90 -2.94 0.36
N MET A 33 10.19 -3.13 0.06
CA MET A 33 11.21 -3.69 0.97
C MET A 33 10.73 -4.90 1.83
N GLY A 34 10.37 -6.01 1.17
CA GLY A 34 9.97 -7.23 1.87
C GLY A 34 8.51 -7.27 2.33
N GLY A 35 7.65 -6.39 1.81
CA GLY A 35 6.21 -6.44 2.03
C GLY A 35 5.63 -5.31 2.89
N VAL A 36 6.42 -4.26 3.14
CA VAL A 36 5.97 -3.04 3.84
C VAL A 36 4.95 -2.31 2.98
N ASP A 37 3.78 -2.02 3.55
CA ASP A 37 2.80 -1.15 2.93
C ASP A 37 3.17 0.31 3.20
N LEU A 38 3.49 1.06 2.13
CA LEU A 38 3.86 2.47 2.21
C LEU A 38 2.67 3.42 2.18
N TRP A 39 1.49 2.93 1.77
CA TRP A 39 0.31 3.77 1.50
C TRP A 39 -0.82 3.57 2.51
N HIS A 40 -0.74 2.52 3.32
CA HIS A 40 -1.70 2.26 4.39
C HIS A 40 -1.55 3.23 5.56
N ASN A 41 -2.66 3.85 5.95
CA ASN A 41 -2.77 4.66 7.15
C ASN A 41 -4.09 4.27 7.85
N GLU A 42 -4.04 3.93 9.13
CA GLU A 42 -5.23 3.52 9.91
C GLU A 42 -6.26 4.66 10.05
N ASP A 43 -5.82 5.90 9.90
CA ASP A 43 -6.63 7.10 9.94
C ASP A 43 -7.00 7.53 8.50
N GLU A 44 -7.85 6.74 7.83
CA GLU A 44 -8.34 7.02 6.46
C GLU A 44 -9.07 8.37 6.32
N ASN A 45 -9.42 9.02 7.44
CA ASN A 45 -10.32 10.19 7.47
C ASN A 45 -9.64 11.56 7.32
N PHE A 46 -8.30 11.66 7.34
CA PHE A 46 -7.62 12.97 7.37
C PHE A 46 -6.90 13.37 6.09
N ASP A 47 -6.64 12.42 5.20
CA ASP A 47 -5.89 12.68 3.97
C ASP A 47 -6.81 12.40 2.77
N ASN A 48 -6.99 13.38 1.88
CA ASN A 48 -7.83 13.28 0.69
C ASN A 48 -7.19 12.41 -0.43
N PHE A 49 -6.64 11.25 -0.09
CA PHE A 49 -6.01 10.32 -1.02
C PHE A 49 -6.90 9.11 -1.28
N ASP A 50 -6.81 8.58 -2.50
CA ASP A 50 -7.50 7.36 -2.87
C ASP A 50 -6.72 6.12 -2.38
N PRO A 51 -7.40 4.97 -2.19
CA PRO A 51 -6.72 3.72 -1.91
C PRO A 51 -5.71 3.36 -3.00
N GLN A 52 -4.57 2.78 -2.60
CA GLN A 52 -3.53 2.31 -3.51
C GLN A 52 -4.08 1.27 -4.50
N SER A 53 -3.76 1.40 -5.78
CA SER A 53 -4.09 0.38 -6.77
C SER A 53 -3.09 0.33 -7.91
N MET A 54 -2.47 -0.81 -8.15
CA MET A 54 -1.59 -1.00 -9.32
C MET A 54 -2.33 -1.04 -10.67
N HIS A 55 -3.66 -0.89 -10.67
CA HIS A 55 -4.52 -1.04 -11.84
C HIS A 55 -5.04 0.27 -12.42
N ASP A 56 -4.93 1.37 -11.69
CA ASP A 56 -5.52 2.67 -12.03
C ASP A 56 -4.57 3.59 -12.83
N LYS A 57 -3.30 3.19 -12.96
CA LYS A 57 -2.21 3.95 -13.62
C LYS A 57 -1.79 5.21 -12.86
N VAL A 58 -2.16 5.29 -11.59
CA VAL A 58 -1.73 6.31 -10.64
C VAL A 58 -0.50 5.78 -9.89
N LEU A 59 0.41 6.68 -9.54
CA LEU A 59 1.60 6.40 -8.76
C LEU A 59 1.50 7.10 -7.41
N GLU A 60 1.94 6.40 -6.38
CA GLU A 60 2.03 6.89 -5.01
C GLU A 60 3.39 7.54 -4.76
N VAL A 61 3.40 8.78 -4.27
CA VAL A 61 4.62 9.48 -3.85
C VAL A 61 4.64 9.63 -2.34
N VAL A 62 5.71 9.14 -1.71
CA VAL A 62 5.91 9.21 -0.26
C VAL A 62 7.30 9.75 0.08
N SER A 63 7.45 10.37 1.25
CA SER A 63 8.75 10.66 1.86
C SER A 63 9.08 9.70 3.00
N VAL A 64 10.38 9.53 3.23
CA VAL A 64 10.94 8.79 4.37
C VAL A 64 11.95 9.64 5.12
N SER A 65 11.94 9.56 6.45
CA SER A 65 12.81 10.33 7.35
C SER A 65 13.93 9.42 7.89
N GLY A 66 14.82 9.00 7.00
CA GLY A 66 16.08 8.32 7.32
C GLY A 66 16.05 6.83 7.66
N THR A 67 17.24 6.27 7.88
CA THR A 67 17.44 4.81 8.03
C THR A 67 16.73 4.22 9.24
N TRP A 68 16.61 4.96 10.34
CA TRP A 68 15.85 4.56 11.51
C TRP A 68 14.34 4.50 11.23
N HIS A 69 13.82 5.40 10.38
CA HIS A 69 12.43 5.39 9.94
C HIS A 69 12.14 4.19 9.04
N LEU A 70 13.04 3.88 8.10
CA LEU A 70 12.97 2.66 7.27
C LEU A 70 13.00 1.37 8.10
N GLY A 71 13.86 1.29 9.13
CA GLY A 71 13.91 0.14 10.02
C GLY A 71 12.62 -0.03 10.83
N LYS A 72 12.03 1.07 11.31
CA LYS A 72 10.73 1.05 11.99
C LYS A 72 9.57 0.71 11.06
N LEU A 73 9.61 1.17 9.80
CA LEU A 73 8.64 0.80 8.76
C LEU A 73 8.57 -0.72 8.57
N GLN A 74 9.73 -1.37 8.51
CA GLN A 74 9.81 -2.82 8.33
C GLN A 74 9.18 -3.61 9.49
N VAL A 75 9.21 -3.07 10.71
CA VAL A 75 8.59 -3.68 11.90
C VAL A 75 7.22 -3.10 12.26
N GLY A 76 6.64 -2.25 11.40
CA GLY A 76 5.32 -1.63 11.62
C GLY A 76 5.27 -0.58 12.73
N LEU A 77 6.42 -0.05 13.16
CA LEU A 77 6.53 0.97 14.21
C LEU A 77 6.62 2.40 13.66
N SER A 78 6.56 2.58 12.33
CA SER A 78 6.50 3.88 11.69
C SER A 78 5.78 3.79 10.34
N ARG A 79 5.45 4.94 9.75
CA ARG A 79 4.67 5.05 8.50
C ARG A 79 5.37 6.02 7.56
N ALA A 80 5.31 5.74 6.26
CA ALA A 80 5.80 6.66 5.25
C ALA A 80 4.84 7.83 5.17
N GLN A 81 5.37 9.04 4.96
CA GLN A 81 4.51 10.20 4.84
C GLN A 81 4.02 10.29 3.40
N ARG A 82 2.70 10.18 3.20
CA ARG A 82 2.06 10.33 1.89
C ARG A 82 2.16 11.79 1.44
N LEU A 83 2.68 12.01 0.23
CA LEU A 83 2.86 13.34 -0.33
C LEU A 83 1.86 13.63 -1.45
N ALA A 84 1.67 12.68 -2.38
CA ALA A 84 0.82 12.87 -3.54
C ALA A 84 0.45 11.54 -4.21
N GLN A 85 -0.63 11.57 -4.99
CA GLN A 85 -1.01 10.55 -5.97
C GLN A 85 -1.17 11.23 -7.34
N GLY A 86 -0.64 10.63 -8.40
CA GLY A 86 -0.82 11.16 -9.75
C GLY A 86 -0.22 10.32 -10.87
N GLN A 87 -0.46 10.73 -12.12
CA GLN A 87 -0.08 9.94 -13.30
C GLN A 87 1.28 10.33 -13.89
N LYS A 88 1.70 11.59 -13.68
CA LYS A 88 2.96 12.14 -14.19
C LYS A 88 3.75 12.73 -13.04
N ILE A 89 4.84 12.07 -12.70
CA ILE A 89 5.78 12.53 -11.67
C ILE A 89 7.00 13.11 -12.37
N LYS A 90 7.40 14.31 -11.95
CA LYS A 90 8.64 14.95 -12.35
C LYS A 90 9.48 15.21 -11.11
N ILE A 91 10.70 14.69 -11.11
CA ILE A 91 11.65 14.87 -10.01
C ILE A 91 12.89 15.57 -10.56
N GLN A 92 13.18 16.77 -10.05
CA GLN A 92 14.40 17.50 -10.39
C GLN A 92 15.43 17.30 -9.28
N LEU A 93 16.62 16.87 -9.67
CA LEU A 93 17.77 16.66 -8.78
C LEU A 93 18.81 17.75 -9.04
N PHE A 94 19.17 18.51 -8.01
CA PHE A 94 20.16 19.60 -8.10
C PHE A 94 21.57 19.17 -7.64
N ALA A 95 21.70 17.97 -7.09
CA ALA A 95 22.95 17.36 -6.66
C ALA A 95 23.03 15.91 -7.14
N SER A 96 24.25 15.34 -7.14
CA SER A 96 24.41 13.92 -7.41
C SER A 96 23.86 13.12 -6.22
N LEU A 97 22.88 12.25 -6.47
CA LEU A 97 22.15 11.52 -5.42
C LEU A 97 22.08 10.02 -5.73
N PRO A 98 22.13 9.15 -4.70
CA PRO A 98 21.84 7.72 -4.87
C PRO A 98 20.39 7.54 -5.32
N VAL A 99 20.18 6.77 -6.38
CA VAL A 99 18.86 6.39 -6.89
C VAL A 99 18.83 4.88 -7.08
N GLN A 100 17.66 4.28 -6.89
CA GLN A 100 17.42 2.87 -7.15
C GLN A 100 16.07 2.70 -7.84
N ILE A 101 16.00 1.78 -8.81
CA ILE A 101 14.75 1.32 -9.43
C ILE A 101 14.72 -0.21 -9.32
N ASP A 102 13.65 -0.76 -8.76
CA ASP A 102 13.38 -2.21 -8.68
C ASP A 102 14.56 -3.08 -8.21
N GLY A 103 15.43 -2.52 -7.36
CA GLY A 103 16.59 -3.22 -6.78
C GLY A 103 17.94 -2.88 -7.41
N GLU A 104 17.97 -2.09 -8.48
CA GLU A 104 19.20 -1.71 -9.19
C GLU A 104 19.64 -0.28 -8.81
N PRO A 105 20.71 -0.11 -8.00
CA PRO A 105 21.17 1.20 -7.54
C PRO A 105 22.19 1.84 -8.48
N TRP A 106 22.19 3.16 -8.56
CA TRP A 106 23.25 3.95 -9.18
C TRP A 106 23.37 5.35 -8.56
N LEU A 107 24.47 6.04 -8.84
CA LEU A 107 24.64 7.46 -8.50
C LEU A 107 24.18 8.33 -9.67
N GLN A 108 23.03 8.99 -9.52
CA GLN A 108 22.47 9.86 -10.53
C GLN A 108 23.11 11.24 -10.45
N GLN A 109 23.62 11.76 -11.57
CA GLN A 109 24.05 13.16 -11.67
C GLN A 109 22.84 14.11 -11.72
N PRO A 110 22.99 15.41 -11.39
CA PRO A 110 21.89 16.38 -11.47
C PRO A 110 21.13 16.27 -12.80
N CYS A 111 19.82 16.06 -12.71
CA CYS A 111 18.97 15.81 -13.88
C CYS A 111 17.49 16.09 -13.55
N THR A 112 16.63 15.90 -14.55
CA THR A 112 15.18 15.82 -14.34
C THR A 112 14.71 14.44 -14.77
N LEU A 113 14.09 13.72 -13.84
CA LEU A 113 13.46 12.42 -14.06
C LEU A 113 11.97 12.63 -14.35
N TYR A 114 11.47 11.91 -15.36
CA TYR A 114 10.05 11.85 -15.69
C TYR A 114 9.58 10.41 -15.52
N ILE A 115 8.58 10.22 -14.65
CA ILE A 115 8.03 8.91 -14.31
C ILE A 115 6.54 8.95 -14.63
N SER A 116 6.08 7.98 -15.40
CA SER A 116 4.68 7.84 -15.78
C SER A 116 4.40 6.40 -16.17
N HIS A 117 3.14 5.98 -16.09
CA HIS A 117 2.74 4.67 -16.56
C HIS A 117 3.10 4.47 -18.04
N HIS A 118 3.87 3.42 -18.34
CA HIS A 118 4.23 3.05 -19.71
C HIS A 118 3.28 2.00 -20.30
N SER A 119 3.13 0.85 -19.62
CA SER A 119 2.39 -0.31 -20.12
C SER A 119 1.85 -1.16 -18.98
N GLN A 120 0.87 -2.01 -19.28
CA GLN A 120 0.27 -2.92 -18.31
C GLN A 120 0.32 -4.36 -18.81
N ALA A 121 0.64 -5.28 -17.90
CA ALA A 121 0.71 -6.70 -18.17
C ALA A 121 -0.28 -7.47 -17.30
N PHE A 122 -0.81 -8.57 -17.82
CA PHE A 122 -1.61 -9.50 -17.03
C PHE A 122 -0.68 -10.38 -16.20
N MET A 123 -0.79 -10.26 -14.89
CA MET A 123 -0.01 -11.04 -13.94
C MET A 123 -0.89 -12.08 -13.27
N LEU A 124 -0.34 -13.28 -13.06
CA LEU A 124 -1.02 -14.30 -12.24
C LEU A 124 -1.05 -13.81 -10.79
N LYS A 125 -2.25 -13.72 -10.23
CA LYS A 125 -2.45 -13.50 -8.80
C LYS A 125 -2.81 -14.85 -8.17
N ARG A 126 -2.30 -15.11 -6.97
CA ARG A 126 -2.83 -16.20 -6.14
C ARG A 126 -4.34 -15.99 -6.04
N ALA A 127 -5.13 -17.01 -6.38
CA ALA A 127 -6.57 -16.95 -6.12
C ALA A 127 -6.71 -16.53 -4.66
N ALA A 128 -7.43 -15.43 -4.41
CA ALA A 128 -7.74 -15.06 -3.05
C ALA A 128 -8.50 -16.26 -2.49
N ALA A 129 -7.86 -17.04 -1.62
CA ALA A 129 -8.62 -17.58 -0.52
C ALA A 129 -9.24 -16.33 0.09
N GLU A 130 -10.57 -16.17 0.00
CA GLU A 130 -11.24 -15.28 0.95
C GLU A 130 -10.56 -15.53 2.30
N PRO A 131 -10.16 -14.49 3.05
CA PRO A 131 -9.60 -14.74 4.36
C PRO A 131 -10.63 -15.62 5.04
N LEU A 132 -10.27 -16.89 5.28
CA LEU A 132 -11.19 -17.89 5.79
C LEU A 132 -11.94 -17.37 7.01
N GLY A 133 -11.30 -16.46 7.76
CA GLY A 133 -11.87 -15.69 8.85
C GLY A 133 -12.99 -14.70 8.50
N HIS A 134 -12.95 -13.97 7.38
CA HIS A 134 -14.02 -13.01 7.02
C HIS A 134 -15.30 -13.74 6.57
N ALA A 135 -15.14 -14.75 5.71
CA ALA A 135 -16.25 -15.62 5.32
C ALA A 135 -16.81 -16.38 6.53
N ALA A 136 -15.95 -16.93 7.39
CA ALA A 136 -16.36 -17.59 8.63
C ALA A 136 -17.07 -16.63 9.61
N ALA A 137 -16.63 -15.37 9.70
CA ALA A 137 -17.28 -14.37 10.55
C ALA A 137 -18.69 -14.03 10.06
N ILE A 138 -18.86 -13.74 8.75
CA ILE A 138 -20.17 -13.50 8.15
C ILE A 138 -21.09 -14.70 8.38
N LEU A 139 -20.59 -15.91 8.14
CA LEU A 139 -21.39 -17.11 8.28
C LEU A 139 -21.77 -17.40 9.74
N THR A 140 -20.88 -17.14 10.68
CA THR A 140 -21.18 -17.27 12.12
C THR A 140 -22.29 -16.31 12.53
N ASP A 141 -22.23 -15.05 12.08
CA ASP A 141 -23.25 -14.03 12.33
C ASP A 141 -24.61 -14.41 11.70
N VAL A 142 -24.61 -14.91 10.47
CA VAL A 142 -25.83 -15.41 9.81
C VAL A 142 -26.47 -16.57 10.59
N LEU A 143 -25.67 -17.52 11.08
CA LEU A 143 -26.16 -18.66 11.85
C LEU A 143 -26.65 -18.26 13.25
N GLU A 144 -26.02 -17.27 13.88
CA GLU A 144 -26.48 -16.67 15.14
C GLU A 144 -27.81 -15.94 14.98
N ASN A 145 -27.95 -15.17 13.90
CA ASN A 145 -29.20 -14.50 13.58
C ASN A 145 -30.31 -15.50 13.23
N ALA A 146 -30.00 -16.59 12.52
CA ALA A 146 -30.97 -17.63 12.19
C ALA A 146 -31.44 -18.43 13.41
N GLU A 147 -30.55 -18.72 14.37
CA GLU A 147 -30.90 -19.35 15.64
C GLU A 147 -31.77 -18.43 16.51
N SER A 148 -31.38 -17.16 16.63
CA SER A 148 -32.15 -16.15 17.37
C SER A 148 -33.54 -15.93 16.76
N GLY A 149 -33.62 -15.97 15.42
CA GLY A 149 -34.86 -15.90 14.65
C GLY A 149 -35.67 -17.18 14.64
N HIS A 150 -35.23 -18.25 15.32
CA HIS A 150 -35.86 -19.57 15.37
C HIS A 150 -36.05 -20.23 13.99
N VAL A 151 -35.28 -19.79 12.98
CA VAL A 151 -35.24 -20.40 11.64
C VAL A 151 -34.48 -21.72 11.69
N ILE A 152 -33.46 -21.81 12.56
CA ILE A 152 -32.74 -23.04 12.88
C ILE A 152 -32.68 -23.22 14.40
N ASN A 153 -32.47 -24.45 14.85
CA ASN A 153 -32.22 -24.76 16.26
C ASN A 153 -30.71 -24.95 16.56
N ALA A 154 -30.37 -25.04 17.84
CA ALA A 154 -28.98 -25.18 18.29
C ALA A 154 -28.26 -26.41 17.73
N SER A 155 -28.97 -27.52 17.47
CA SER A 155 -28.34 -28.71 16.88
C SER A 155 -28.05 -28.53 15.40
N GLN A 156 -28.95 -27.88 14.66
CA GLN A 156 -28.76 -27.52 13.25
C GLN A 156 -27.61 -26.51 13.10
N LYS A 157 -27.53 -25.50 13.97
CA LYS A 157 -26.40 -24.54 13.99
C LYS A 157 -25.06 -25.25 14.17
N ARG A 158 -24.95 -26.16 15.15
CA ARG A 158 -23.72 -26.93 15.41
C ARG A 158 -23.33 -27.80 14.22
N ALA A 159 -24.29 -28.47 13.59
CA ALA A 159 -24.04 -29.31 12.43
C ALA A 159 -23.53 -28.48 11.23
N LEU A 160 -24.11 -27.31 10.98
CA LEU A 160 -23.69 -26.41 9.92
C LEU A 160 -22.27 -25.86 10.18
N LEU A 161 -21.99 -25.40 11.40
CA LEU A 161 -20.64 -24.94 11.77
C LEU A 161 -19.57 -26.03 11.61
N GLN A 162 -19.90 -27.28 11.97
CA GLN A 162 -18.98 -28.41 11.85
C GLN A 162 -18.69 -28.78 10.38
N GLU A 163 -19.73 -28.85 9.54
CA GLU A 163 -19.59 -29.10 8.11
C GLU A 163 -18.78 -28.00 7.41
N MET A 164 -18.99 -26.75 7.83
CA MET A 164 -18.24 -25.61 7.32
C MET A 164 -16.77 -25.66 7.73
N ALA A 165 -16.47 -25.93 9.00
CA ALA A 165 -15.10 -26.09 9.46
C ALA A 165 -14.33 -27.16 8.66
N LEU A 166 -15.00 -28.25 8.28
CA LEU A 166 -14.43 -29.28 7.41
C LEU A 166 -14.12 -28.75 6.01
N ARG A 167 -15.05 -28.04 5.36
CA ARG A 167 -14.87 -27.49 4.00
C ARG A 167 -13.90 -26.32 3.91
N LEU A 168 -13.77 -25.57 5.00
CA LEU A 168 -12.84 -24.44 5.11
C LEU A 168 -11.41 -24.90 5.47
N SER A 169 -11.23 -26.17 5.87
CA SER A 169 -9.92 -26.75 6.22
C SER A 169 -9.18 -27.44 5.06
N THR A 170 -9.78 -27.47 3.87
CA THR A 170 -9.25 -28.07 2.62
C THR A 170 -9.00 -27.02 1.56
#